data_AF-A0A934UGJ3-F1
#
_entry.id   AF-A0A934UGJ3-F1
#
_cell.length_a   1.000
_cell.length_b   1.000
_cell.length_c   1.000
_cell.angle_alpha   90.00
_cell.angle_beta   90.00
_cell.angle_gamma   90.00
#
_symmetry.space_group_name_H-M   'P 1'
#
loop_
_entity.id
_entity.type
_entity.pdbx_description
1 polymer ?
#
loop_
_entity_poly.entity_id
_entity_poly.type
_entity_poly.pdbx_seq_one_letter_code
_entity_poly.pdbx_strand_id
1 'polypeptide(L)'
;MSKDMTIGIGARKWHFQGSPVCRDREGHGFFPVAPHLRPVARRCWACRAGVRKWYVMGLFSRFRKDECAAAERSCEVARSVLSMPFLIAAADGRMDDTELHQILNISTYSPIFLAIGVEQTLILARDIMRQLRAEGPRRVFDRAAASLDPDLRETALCFAIRIALADGRMGPREQELLVVMARRLDISEFRCRRILEVIAIMQRPAT
;
A
#
# COMPACT_ATOMS: atom_id res chain seq x y z
N MET A 1 -30.00 -17.58 43.21
CA MET A 1 -28.94 -18.55 42.89
C MET A 1 -28.12 -17.99 41.75
N SER A 2 -26.95 -17.45 42.08
CA SER A 2 -25.94 -16.93 41.14
C SER A 2 -24.95 -18.05 40.81
N LYS A 3 -24.57 -18.20 39.53
CA LYS A 3 -23.37 -18.93 39.05
C LYS A 3 -22.98 -18.26 37.73
N ASP A 4 -22.03 -17.33 37.75
CA ASP A 4 -20.58 -17.51 37.57
C ASP A 4 -20.16 -18.14 36.23
N MET A 5 -19.82 -17.24 35.30
CA MET A 5 -18.52 -17.06 34.64
C MET A 5 -17.60 -18.29 34.48
N THR A 6 -17.30 -18.65 33.23
CA THR A 6 -15.95 -19.11 32.83
C THR A 6 -15.70 -18.86 31.33
N ILE A 7 -14.72 -18.00 31.02
CA ILE A 7 -14.14 -17.82 29.68
C ILE A 7 -12.92 -18.74 29.58
N GLY A 8 -12.97 -19.71 28.68
CA GLY A 8 -11.86 -20.62 28.39
C GLY A 8 -10.99 -20.09 27.25
N ILE A 9 -9.75 -19.68 27.58
CA ILE A 9 -8.71 -19.32 26.60
C ILE A 9 -8.03 -20.62 26.14
N GLY A 10 -8.32 -21.06 24.92
CA GLY A 10 -7.68 -22.21 24.28
C GLY A 10 -6.39 -21.82 23.55
N ALA A 11 -5.25 -22.02 24.20
CA ALA A 11 -3.93 -21.93 23.60
C ALA A 11 -3.71 -23.11 22.62
N ARG A 12 -3.49 -22.83 21.33
CA ARG A 12 -2.97 -23.81 20.38
C ARG A 12 -1.47 -23.59 20.15
N LYS A 13 -0.69 -24.55 20.66
CA LYS A 13 0.73 -24.76 20.38
C LYS A 13 0.92 -25.03 18.88
N TRP A 14 1.83 -24.29 18.25
CA TRP A 14 2.36 -24.67 16.94
C TRP A 14 3.69 -25.41 17.14
N HIS A 15 3.75 -26.64 16.66
CA HIS A 15 4.97 -27.43 16.53
C HIS A 15 5.71 -27.00 15.27
N PHE A 16 6.95 -26.54 15.41
CA PHE A 16 7.89 -26.36 14.30
C PHE A 16 8.89 -27.53 14.36
N GLN A 17 8.74 -28.49 13.45
CA GLN A 17 9.81 -29.45 13.13
C GLN A 17 10.82 -28.76 12.23
N GLY A 18 12.10 -28.92 12.55
CA GLY A 18 13.20 -28.19 11.94
C GLY A 18 13.74 -28.80 10.63
N SER A 19 14.36 -27.89 9.86
CA SER A 19 15.63 -28.05 9.11
C SER A 19 15.60 -28.90 7.82
N PRO A 20 16.35 -28.48 6.76
CA PRO A 20 17.80 -28.36 6.87
C PRO A 20 18.46 -27.07 6.38
N VAL A 21 19.48 -26.73 7.17
CA VAL A 21 20.67 -25.93 6.93
C VAL A 21 21.29 -26.19 5.55
N CYS A 22 21.44 -25.14 4.73
CA CYS A 22 22.40 -25.14 3.62
C CYS A 22 23.80 -24.84 4.19
N ARG A 23 24.68 -25.85 4.14
CA ARG A 23 26.14 -25.69 4.33
C ARG A 23 26.74 -25.26 3.01
N ASP A 24 27.48 -24.15 3.01
CA ASP A 24 28.46 -23.87 1.97
C ASP A 24 29.67 -24.80 2.16
N ARG A 25 30.01 -25.56 1.13
CA ARG A 25 31.32 -26.20 0.96
C ARG A 25 31.86 -25.80 -0.39
N GLU A 26 33.02 -25.16 -0.34
CA GLU A 26 33.86 -24.81 -1.47
C GLU A 26 34.07 -26.00 -2.42
N GLY A 27 33.93 -25.73 -3.72
CA GLY A 27 34.11 -26.70 -4.79
C GLY A 27 34.00 -26.01 -6.14
N HIS A 28 35.15 -25.78 -6.77
CA HIS A 28 35.36 -25.02 -7.99
C HIS A 28 34.45 -25.41 -9.16
N GLY A 29 33.91 -24.40 -9.85
CA GLY A 29 33.20 -24.52 -11.12
C GLY A 29 33.16 -23.16 -11.81
N PHE A 30 34.18 -22.91 -12.61
CA PHE A 30 34.42 -21.68 -13.37
C PHE A 30 33.63 -21.76 -14.69
N PHE A 31 32.65 -20.87 -14.95
CA PHE A 31 32.32 -20.35 -16.30
C PHE A 31 31.51 -19.04 -16.16
N PRO A 32 31.68 -18.05 -17.07
CA PRO A 32 31.46 -16.64 -16.78
C PRO A 32 30.15 -16.11 -17.36
N VAL A 33 29.42 -15.27 -16.62
CA VAL A 33 28.38 -14.39 -17.20
C VAL A 33 28.30 -13.05 -16.48
N ALA A 34 28.62 -11.99 -17.24
CA ALA A 34 28.20 -10.58 -17.17
C ALA A 34 28.39 -9.75 -15.87
N PRO A 35 29.12 -8.60 -15.93
CA PRO A 35 29.29 -7.68 -14.82
C PRO A 35 28.27 -6.52 -14.88
N HIS A 36 26.97 -6.77 -14.70
CA HIS A 36 25.99 -5.67 -14.57
C HIS A 36 24.88 -5.99 -13.55
N LEU A 37 25.26 -6.29 -12.31
CA LEU A 37 24.34 -6.26 -11.18
C LEU A 37 24.60 -4.97 -10.40
N ARG A 38 23.68 -4.00 -10.54
CA ARG A 38 23.62 -2.84 -9.64
C ARG A 38 23.44 -3.36 -8.20
N PRO A 39 24.14 -2.77 -7.21
CA PRO A 39 24.00 -3.22 -5.84
C PRO A 39 22.56 -3.01 -5.38
N VAL A 40 21.95 -4.08 -4.86
CA VAL A 40 20.70 -4.04 -4.09
C VAL A 40 20.94 -3.06 -2.93
N ALA A 41 20.38 -1.85 -3.06
CA ALA A 41 20.54 -0.80 -2.07
C ALA A 41 19.94 -1.28 -0.75
N ARG A 42 20.85 -1.45 0.21
CA ARG A 42 20.58 -1.79 1.59
C ARG A 42 19.75 -0.68 2.24
N ARG A 43 18.65 -1.09 2.90
CA ARG A 43 18.02 -0.41 4.04
C ARG A 43 17.87 1.12 3.94
N CYS A 44 16.68 1.58 3.54
CA CYS A 44 16.25 2.93 3.87
C CYS A 44 15.80 2.96 5.35
N TRP A 45 16.76 3.14 6.26
CA TRP A 45 16.56 3.25 7.72
C TRP A 45 16.19 4.67 8.19
N ALA A 46 15.73 5.53 7.28
CA ALA A 46 15.62 6.96 7.51
C ALA A 46 14.16 7.45 7.41
N CYS A 47 13.25 6.86 8.18
CA CYS A 47 11.99 7.54 8.50
C CYS A 47 11.60 7.27 9.97
N ARG A 48 12.13 8.14 10.85
CA ARG A 48 11.70 8.41 12.24
C ARG A 48 11.94 7.34 13.32
N ALA A 49 13.16 7.33 13.84
CA ALA A 49 13.44 7.27 15.28
C ALA A 49 14.78 8.01 15.53
N GLY A 50 14.88 8.82 16.58
CA GLY A 50 15.93 9.84 16.73
C GLY A 50 17.37 9.31 16.67
N VAL A 51 18.06 9.54 15.54
CA VAL A 51 19.47 9.21 15.36
C VAL A 51 20.31 10.42 15.71
N ARG A 52 21.22 10.24 16.68
CA ARG A 52 22.24 11.20 17.09
C ARG A 52 22.99 11.73 15.85
N LYS A 53 23.17 13.05 15.83
CA LYS A 53 23.86 13.84 14.81
C LYS A 53 25.31 13.37 14.65
N TRP A 54 25.58 12.47 13.71
CA TRP A 54 26.95 12.24 13.22
C TRP A 54 27.22 13.26 12.11
N TYR A 55 27.94 14.33 12.46
CA TYR A 55 28.52 15.26 11.51
C TYR A 55 29.58 14.52 10.68
N VAL A 56 29.21 14.08 9.48
CA VAL A 56 30.18 13.82 8.41
C VAL A 56 29.94 14.88 7.36
N MET A 57 30.64 16.00 7.49
CA MET A 57 30.77 16.98 6.42
C MET A 57 31.58 16.31 5.32
N GLY A 58 31.01 16.09 4.13
CA GLY A 58 31.76 15.50 3.04
C GLY A 58 30.92 15.27 1.80
N LEU A 59 31.46 15.73 0.66
CA LEU A 59 31.20 15.50 -0.77
C LEU A 59 29.93 14.77 -1.24
N PHE A 60 29.46 13.75 -0.52
CA PHE A 60 28.27 12.97 -0.83
C PHE A 60 26.96 13.53 -0.26
N SER A 61 27.00 14.73 0.34
CA SER A 61 25.79 15.41 0.84
C SER A 61 24.76 15.71 -0.24
N ARG A 62 25.20 16.00 -1.47
CA ARG A 62 24.31 16.24 -2.61
C ARG A 62 23.61 14.95 -3.06
N PHE A 63 24.34 13.83 -3.20
CA PHE A 63 23.75 12.54 -3.57
C PHE A 63 22.71 12.03 -2.55
N ARG A 64 23.01 12.14 -1.25
CA ARG A 64 22.02 11.80 -0.21
C ARG A 64 20.78 12.71 -0.25
N LYS A 65 20.96 13.99 -0.57
CA LYS A 65 19.83 14.93 -0.70
C LYS A 65 18.92 14.53 -1.86
N ASP A 66 19.48 14.12 -2.98
CA ASP A 66 18.73 13.67 -4.15
C ASP A 66 17.99 12.34 -3.87
N GLU A 67 18.64 11.41 -3.16
CA GLU A 67 18.02 10.14 -2.71
C GLU A 67 16.88 10.38 -1.71
N CYS A 68 17.06 11.25 -0.71
CA CYS A 68 16.01 11.61 0.25
C CYS A 68 14.83 12.28 -0.45
N ALA A 69 15.08 13.20 -1.38
CA ALA A 69 14.03 13.87 -2.13
C ALA A 69 13.27 12.88 -3.04
N ALA A 70 13.97 11.90 -3.63
CA ALA A 70 13.34 10.84 -4.41
C ALA A 70 12.47 9.93 -3.54
N ALA A 71 12.96 9.53 -2.36
CA ALA A 71 12.20 8.71 -1.42
C ALA A 71 10.94 9.44 -0.90
N GLU A 72 11.05 10.74 -0.61
CA GLU A 72 9.94 11.57 -0.19
C GLU A 72 8.86 11.68 -1.28
N ARG A 73 9.26 11.92 -2.53
CA ARG A 73 8.35 11.92 -3.68
C ARG A 73 7.65 10.58 -3.86
N SER A 74 8.37 9.46 -3.78
CA SER A 74 7.77 8.13 -3.88
C SER A 74 6.76 7.87 -2.76
N CYS A 75 7.04 8.34 -1.54
CA CYS A 75 6.09 8.26 -0.42
C CYS A 75 4.85 9.13 -0.62
N GLU A 76 5.01 10.33 -1.19
CA GLU A 76 3.89 11.20 -1.54
C GLU A 76 3.00 10.58 -2.62
N VAL A 77 3.61 10.09 -3.70
CA VAL A 77 2.90 9.40 -4.78
C VAL A 77 2.15 8.18 -4.24
N ALA A 78 2.83 7.34 -3.44
CA ALA A 78 2.21 6.17 -2.81
C ALA A 78 1.05 6.56 -1.90
N ARG A 79 1.19 7.64 -1.11
CA ARG A 79 0.11 8.16 -0.25
C ARG A 79 -1.10 8.58 -1.09
N SER A 80 -0.89 9.32 -2.16
CA SER A 80 -1.97 9.83 -3.02
C SER A 80 -2.75 8.69 -3.68
N VAL A 81 -2.04 7.69 -4.21
CA VAL A 81 -2.66 6.48 -4.80
C VAL A 81 -3.40 5.67 -3.74
N LEU A 82 -2.79 5.47 -2.56
CA LEU A 82 -3.37 4.68 -1.48
C LEU A 82 -4.58 5.37 -0.84
N SER A 83 -4.68 6.70 -0.89
CA SER A 83 -5.81 7.42 -0.28
C SER A 83 -7.15 7.10 -0.93
N MET A 84 -7.17 6.81 -2.24
CA MET A 84 -8.40 6.52 -2.99
C MET A 84 -9.14 5.25 -2.50
N PRO A 85 -8.49 4.07 -2.37
CA PRO A 85 -9.15 2.91 -1.80
C PRO A 85 -9.61 3.11 -0.34
N PHE A 86 -8.87 3.89 0.47
CA PHE A 86 -9.31 4.23 1.83
C PHE A 86 -10.56 5.10 1.85
N LEU A 87 -10.73 6.01 0.88
CA LEU A 87 -11.94 6.82 0.76
C LEU A 87 -13.16 5.98 0.40
N ILE A 88 -12.99 4.97 -0.44
CA ILE A 88 -14.04 4.00 -0.77
C ILE A 88 -14.40 3.16 0.46
N ALA A 89 -13.40 2.57 1.12
CA ALA A 89 -13.62 1.78 2.33
C ALA A 89 -14.36 2.58 3.42
N ALA A 90 -14.03 3.86 3.57
CA ALA A 90 -14.69 4.74 4.54
C ALA A 90 -16.08 5.25 4.11
N ALA A 91 -16.62 4.88 2.94
CA ALA A 91 -17.86 5.45 2.39
C ALA A 91 -19.08 5.19 3.30
N ASP A 92 -19.14 4.03 3.94
CA ASP A 92 -20.22 3.66 4.86
C ASP A 92 -19.97 4.08 6.31
N GLY A 93 -18.91 4.86 6.56
CA GLY A 93 -18.60 5.43 7.87
C GLY A 93 -18.07 4.41 8.89
N ARG A 94 -17.81 3.19 8.45
CA ARG A 94 -17.09 2.17 9.22
C ARG A 94 -15.93 1.69 8.37
N MET A 95 -14.78 1.57 9.00
CA MET A 95 -13.61 0.95 8.40
C MET A 95 -12.99 0.05 9.46
N ASP A 96 -12.95 -1.25 9.17
CA ASP A 96 -12.46 -2.27 10.08
C ASP A 96 -11.12 -2.85 9.61
N ASP A 97 -10.57 -3.78 10.39
CA ASP A 97 -9.28 -4.39 10.07
C ASP A 97 -9.33 -5.21 8.77
N THR A 98 -10.50 -5.71 8.37
CA THR A 98 -10.68 -6.50 7.14
C THR A 98 -10.39 -5.64 5.91
N GLU A 99 -10.96 -4.45 5.83
CA GLU A 99 -10.74 -3.51 4.72
C GLU A 99 -9.28 -3.06 4.67
N LEU A 100 -8.68 -2.79 5.83
CA LEU A 100 -7.25 -2.47 5.91
C LEU A 100 -6.40 -3.61 5.36
N HIS A 101 -6.69 -4.86 5.74
CA HIS A 101 -5.99 -6.03 5.22
C HIS A 101 -6.16 -6.19 3.72
N GLN A 102 -7.35 -5.97 3.17
CA GLN A 102 -7.62 -6.03 1.74
C GLN A 102 -6.82 -4.95 0.98
N ILE A 103 -6.82 -3.71 1.47
CA ILE A 103 -6.06 -2.60 0.89
C ILE A 103 -4.56 -2.92 0.85
N LEU A 104 -4.01 -3.41 1.96
CA LEU A 104 -2.60 -3.76 2.02
C LEU A 104 -2.25 -4.92 1.10
N ASN A 105 -3.13 -5.93 1.00
CA ASN A 105 -2.93 -7.07 0.12
C ASN A 105 -2.84 -6.62 -1.35
N ILE A 106 -3.77 -5.79 -1.81
CA ILE A 106 -3.76 -5.31 -3.20
C ILE A 106 -2.56 -4.39 -3.51
N SER A 107 -1.99 -3.75 -2.49
CA SER A 107 -0.79 -2.92 -2.59
C SER A 107 0.51 -3.72 -2.71
N THR A 108 0.56 -4.96 -2.21
CA THR A 108 1.80 -5.76 -2.06
C THR A 108 2.64 -5.86 -3.34
N TYR A 109 2.01 -6.03 -4.50
CA TYR A 109 2.70 -6.29 -5.76
C TYR A 109 2.76 -5.08 -6.70
N SER A 110 2.26 -3.92 -6.28
CA SER A 110 2.31 -2.73 -7.14
C SER A 110 3.69 -2.06 -7.05
N PRO A 111 4.29 -1.69 -8.19
CA PRO A 111 5.59 -1.01 -8.24
C PRO A 111 5.66 0.26 -7.36
N ILE A 112 4.53 0.96 -7.21
CA ILE A 112 4.41 2.17 -6.40
C ILE A 112 4.72 1.87 -4.92
N PHE A 113 4.19 0.76 -4.41
CA PHE A 113 4.36 0.38 -3.01
C PHE A 113 5.64 -0.44 -2.78
N LEU A 114 6.08 -1.22 -3.77
CA LEU A 114 7.39 -1.87 -3.74
C LEU A 114 8.54 -0.86 -3.62
N ALA A 115 8.41 0.32 -4.23
CA ALA A 115 9.40 1.39 -4.15
C ALA A 115 9.61 1.95 -2.74
N ILE A 116 8.59 1.89 -1.87
CA ILE A 116 8.66 2.39 -0.49
C ILE A 116 8.74 1.27 0.55
N GLY A 117 8.37 0.04 0.18
CA GLY A 117 8.36 -1.13 1.06
C GLY A 117 7.10 -1.25 1.92
N VAL A 118 6.90 -2.46 2.45
CA VAL A 118 5.70 -2.85 3.22
C VAL A 118 5.55 -2.04 4.50
N GLU A 119 6.64 -1.85 5.26
CA GLU A 119 6.62 -1.10 6.52
C GLU A 119 6.18 0.35 6.31
N GLN A 120 6.75 1.02 5.29
CA GLN A 120 6.36 2.39 4.97
C GLN A 120 4.93 2.47 4.46
N THR A 121 4.47 1.49 3.69
CA THR A 121 3.07 1.39 3.23
C THR A 121 2.10 1.28 4.42
N LEU A 122 2.43 0.47 5.43
CA LEU A 122 1.64 0.36 6.67
C LEU A 122 1.58 1.68 7.45
N ILE A 123 2.69 2.42 7.51
CA ILE A 123 2.72 3.75 8.14
C ILE A 123 1.81 4.70 7.37
N LEU A 124 1.91 4.74 6.04
CA LEU A 124 1.04 5.58 5.20
C LEU A 124 -0.45 5.23 5.38
N ALA A 125 -0.80 3.95 5.38
CA ALA A 125 -2.16 3.48 5.61
C ALA A 125 -2.72 4.00 6.94
N ARG A 126 -1.98 3.82 8.05
CA ARG A 126 -2.39 4.32 9.37
C ARG A 126 -2.51 5.83 9.41
N ASP A 127 -1.62 6.56 8.73
CA ASP A 127 -1.68 8.01 8.63
C ASP A 127 -2.95 8.48 7.89
N ILE A 128 -3.27 7.86 6.75
CA ILE A 128 -4.47 8.15 5.96
C ILE A 128 -5.72 7.90 6.80
N MET A 129 -5.80 6.77 7.53
CA MET A 129 -6.92 6.49 8.42
C MET A 129 -7.09 7.55 9.52
N ARG A 130 -5.98 8.03 10.10
CA ARG A 130 -6.01 9.11 11.09
C ARG A 130 -6.49 10.42 10.46
N GLN A 131 -6.03 10.75 9.26
CA GLN A 131 -6.45 11.96 8.54
C GLN A 131 -7.92 11.90 8.13
N LEU A 132 -8.43 10.73 7.72
CA LEU A 132 -9.85 10.55 7.41
C LEU A 132 -10.73 10.85 8.61
N ARG A 133 -10.36 10.36 9.80
CA ARG A 133 -11.09 10.64 11.05
C ARG A 133 -11.00 12.09 11.49
N ALA A 134 -9.85 12.74 11.30
CA ALA A 134 -9.61 14.10 11.79
C ALA A 134 -10.09 15.20 10.84
N GLU A 135 -9.90 15.02 9.53
CA GLU A 135 -10.11 16.06 8.51
C GLU A 135 -11.32 15.77 7.61
N GLY A 136 -11.80 14.53 7.59
CA GLY A 136 -12.90 14.07 6.75
C GLY A 136 -12.48 13.68 5.33
N PRO A 137 -13.34 12.92 4.61
CA PRO A 137 -13.01 12.32 3.32
C PRO A 137 -12.73 13.34 2.23
N ARG A 138 -13.45 14.46 2.21
CA ARG A 138 -13.26 15.50 1.20
C ARG A 138 -11.85 16.09 1.22
N ARG A 139 -11.33 16.43 2.40
CA ARG A 139 -9.98 17.02 2.53
C ARG A 139 -8.88 16.04 2.15
N VAL A 140 -9.03 14.77 2.54
CA VAL A 140 -8.10 13.70 2.17
C VAL A 140 -8.09 13.50 0.65
N PHE A 141 -9.27 13.45 0.03
CA PHE A 141 -9.39 13.38 -1.43
C PHE A 141 -8.71 14.57 -2.11
N ASP A 142 -9.00 15.80 -1.69
CA ASP A 142 -8.49 17.01 -2.33
C ASP A 142 -6.96 17.05 -2.30
N ARG A 143 -6.37 16.66 -1.17
CA ARG A 143 -4.92 16.56 -1.00
C ARG A 143 -4.32 15.47 -1.90
N ALA A 144 -4.92 14.28 -1.90
CA ALA A 144 -4.43 13.16 -2.70
C ALA A 144 -4.52 13.45 -4.20
N ALA A 145 -5.64 14.03 -4.66
CA ALA A 145 -5.86 14.37 -6.06
C ALA A 145 -4.89 15.45 -6.55
N ALA A 146 -4.55 16.44 -5.71
CA ALA A 146 -3.62 17.51 -6.06
C ALA A 146 -2.18 17.01 -6.25
N SER A 147 -1.77 15.99 -5.49
CA SER A 147 -0.43 15.39 -5.56
C SER A 147 -0.33 14.24 -6.57
N LEU A 148 -1.40 13.95 -7.32
CA LEU A 148 -1.43 12.82 -8.27
C LEU A 148 -1.08 13.27 -9.69
N ASP A 149 -0.06 12.64 -10.26
CA ASP A 149 0.25 12.78 -11.68
C ASP A 149 -0.94 12.30 -12.55
N PRO A 150 -1.27 12.97 -13.67
CA PRO A 150 -2.29 12.51 -14.62
C PRO A 150 -2.22 11.02 -14.95
N ASP A 151 -1.02 10.47 -15.16
CA ASP A 151 -0.83 9.05 -15.55
C ASP A 151 -1.22 8.08 -14.42
N LEU A 152 -1.19 8.56 -13.17
CA LEU A 152 -1.52 7.76 -11.98
C LEU A 152 -2.99 7.86 -11.58
N ARG A 153 -3.79 8.73 -12.20
CA ARG A 153 -5.22 8.88 -11.89
C ARG A 153 -6.01 7.62 -12.15
N GLU A 154 -5.81 7.02 -13.32
CA GLU A 154 -6.41 5.73 -13.66
C GLU A 154 -5.92 4.64 -12.69
N THR A 155 -4.64 4.66 -12.33
CA THR A 155 -4.07 3.69 -11.37
C THR A 155 -4.75 3.81 -9.99
N ALA A 156 -4.90 5.02 -9.46
CA ALA A 156 -5.55 5.25 -8.17
C ALA A 156 -7.03 4.85 -8.19
N LEU A 157 -7.73 5.13 -9.30
CA LEU A 157 -9.11 4.68 -9.52
C LEU A 157 -9.20 3.15 -9.57
N CYS A 158 -8.25 2.46 -10.23
CA CYS A 158 -8.20 1.00 -10.25
C CYS A 158 -8.08 0.42 -8.83
N PHE A 159 -7.25 1.01 -7.97
CA PHE A 159 -7.14 0.59 -6.58
C PHE A 159 -8.46 0.78 -5.82
N ALA A 160 -9.13 1.90 -6.00
CA ALA A 160 -10.43 2.18 -5.40
C ALA A 160 -11.50 1.18 -5.83
N ILE A 161 -11.62 0.91 -7.14
CA ILE A 161 -12.59 -0.06 -7.68
C ILE A 161 -12.31 -1.49 -7.19
N ARG A 162 -11.03 -1.88 -7.08
CA ARG A 162 -10.67 -3.22 -6.55
C ARG A 162 -11.12 -3.43 -5.12
N ILE A 163 -11.17 -2.37 -4.31
CA ILE A 163 -11.72 -2.45 -2.95
C ILE A 163 -13.23 -2.48 -2.95
N ALA A 164 -13.87 -1.60 -3.74
CA ALA A 164 -15.33 -1.58 -3.89
C ALA A 164 -15.93 -2.88 -4.48
N LEU A 165 -15.11 -3.76 -5.04
CA LEU A 165 -15.52 -5.06 -5.61
C LEU A 165 -14.94 -6.26 -4.86
N ALA A 166 -14.33 -6.05 -3.69
CA ALA A 166 -13.61 -7.10 -2.98
C ALA A 166 -14.49 -8.29 -2.56
N ASP A 167 -15.77 -8.05 -2.32
CA ASP A 167 -16.78 -9.07 -1.98
C ASP A 167 -17.64 -9.50 -3.19
N GLY A 168 -17.29 -9.03 -4.39
CA GLY A 168 -17.99 -9.31 -5.64
C GLY A 168 -19.27 -8.49 -5.86
N ARG A 169 -19.61 -7.53 -4.98
CA ARG A 169 -20.75 -6.64 -5.15
C ARG A 169 -20.35 -5.21 -4.82
N MET A 170 -20.88 -4.23 -5.56
CA MET A 170 -20.65 -2.82 -5.27
C MET A 170 -21.97 -2.17 -4.86
N GLY A 171 -22.00 -1.59 -3.66
CA GLY A 171 -23.17 -0.91 -3.12
C GLY A 171 -23.44 0.46 -3.80
N PRO A 172 -24.67 1.01 -3.67
CA PRO A 172 -25.02 2.29 -4.31
C PRO A 172 -24.14 3.47 -3.89
N ARG A 173 -23.71 3.51 -2.62
CA ARG A 173 -22.85 4.60 -2.08
C ARG A 173 -21.44 4.54 -2.65
N GLU A 174 -20.88 3.35 -2.79
CA GLU A 174 -19.56 3.15 -3.41
C GLU A 174 -19.60 3.52 -4.89
N GLN A 175 -20.67 3.13 -5.60
CA GLN A 175 -20.90 3.51 -7.00
C GLN A 175 -20.94 5.04 -7.17
N GLU A 176 -21.74 5.73 -6.36
CA GLU A 176 -21.84 7.19 -6.38
C GLU A 176 -20.47 7.84 -6.10
N LEU A 177 -19.76 7.35 -5.08
CA LEU A 177 -18.45 7.87 -4.72
C LEU A 177 -17.41 7.62 -5.81
N LEU A 178 -17.42 6.47 -6.48
CA LEU A 178 -16.52 6.18 -7.60
C LEU A 178 -16.78 7.07 -8.81
N VAL A 179 -18.05 7.36 -9.13
CA VAL A 179 -18.41 8.29 -10.21
C VAL A 179 -17.91 9.71 -9.89
N VAL A 180 -18.12 10.17 -8.65
CA VAL A 180 -17.62 11.46 -8.20
C VAL A 180 -16.09 11.49 -8.23
N MET A 181 -15.43 10.44 -7.73
CA MET A 181 -13.98 10.28 -7.74
C MET A 181 -13.41 10.37 -9.16
N ALA A 182 -13.96 9.60 -10.10
CA ALA A 182 -13.52 9.60 -11.50
C ALA A 182 -13.65 10.98 -12.14
N ARG A 183 -14.81 11.64 -11.97
CA ARG A 183 -15.02 13.01 -12.49
C ARG A 183 -14.02 14.01 -11.91
N ARG A 184 -13.76 13.94 -10.60
CA ARG A 184 -12.81 14.84 -9.93
C ARG A 184 -11.35 14.57 -10.27
N LEU A 185 -11.04 13.35 -10.72
CA LEU A 185 -9.74 12.98 -11.28
C LEU A 185 -9.66 13.24 -12.80
N ASP A 186 -10.66 13.90 -13.40
CA ASP A 186 -10.69 14.18 -14.85
C ASP A 186 -10.60 12.90 -15.70
N ILE A 187 -11.17 11.81 -15.19
CA ILE A 187 -11.29 10.53 -15.90
C ILE A 187 -12.64 10.52 -16.59
N SER A 188 -12.63 10.41 -17.92
CA SER A 188 -13.88 10.35 -18.69
C SER A 188 -14.75 9.17 -18.29
N GLU A 189 -16.07 9.32 -18.40
CA GLU A 189 -17.02 8.25 -18.07
C GLU A 189 -16.74 6.97 -18.88
N PHE A 190 -16.42 7.12 -20.17
CA PHE A 190 -16.03 6.01 -21.03
C PHE A 190 -14.79 5.28 -20.48
N ARG A 191 -13.76 6.02 -20.05
CA ARG A 191 -12.54 5.44 -19.48
C ARG A 191 -12.83 4.75 -18.15
N CYS A 192 -13.58 5.39 -17.26
CA CYS A 192 -14.01 4.83 -15.98
C CYS A 192 -14.75 3.50 -16.17
N ARG A 193 -15.69 3.45 -17.12
CA ARG A 193 -16.43 2.22 -17.46
C ARG A 193 -15.51 1.09 -17.94
N ARG A 194 -14.55 1.39 -18.82
CA ARG A 194 -13.57 0.40 -19.31
C ARG A 194 -12.71 -0.17 -18.18
N ILE A 195 -12.27 0.67 -17.25
CA ILE A 195 -11.52 0.24 -16.06
C ILE A 195 -12.39 -0.69 -15.19
N LEU A 196 -13.63 -0.28 -14.92
CA LEU A 196 -14.58 -1.07 -14.13
C LEU A 196 -14.83 -2.45 -14.76
N GLU A 197 -15.04 -2.51 -16.08
CA GLU A 197 -15.26 -3.76 -16.83
C GLU A 197 -14.07 -4.72 -16.66
N VAL A 198 -12.84 -4.23 -16.81
CA VAL A 198 -11.63 -5.06 -16.63
C VAL A 198 -11.52 -5.58 -15.21
N ILE A 199 -11.73 -4.73 -14.20
CA ILE A 199 -11.62 -5.16 -12.80
C ILE A 199 -12.73 -6.15 -12.44
N ALA A 200 -13.95 -5.95 -12.93
CA ALA A 200 -15.06 -6.88 -12.72
C ALA A 200 -14.76 -8.27 -13.30
N ILE A 201 -14.06 -8.37 -14.45
CA ILE A 201 -13.61 -9.65 -15.00
C ILE A 201 -12.65 -10.37 -14.04
N MET A 202 -11.76 -9.63 -13.38
CA MET A 202 -10.80 -10.18 -12.42
C MET A 202 -11.44 -10.69 -11.12
N GLN A 203 -12.65 -10.24 -10.78
CA GLN A 203 -13.35 -10.57 -9.53
C GLN A 203 -14.47 -11.61 -9.71
N ARG A 204 -14.50 -12.33 -10.84
CA ARG A 204 -15.51 -13.38 -11.06
C ARG A 204 -15.31 -14.53 -10.06
N PRO A 205 -16.34 -14.93 -9.30
CA PRO A 205 -16.22 -16.07 -8.40
C PRO A 205 -16.05 -17.37 -9.19
N ALA A 206 -15.26 -18.30 -8.65
CA ALA A 206 -15.28 -19.69 -9.11
C ALA A 206 -16.62 -20.29 -8.66
N THR A 207 -17.55 -20.46 -9.61
CA THR A 207 -18.84 -21.14 -9.41
C THR A 207 -18.66 -22.60 -9.08
#